data_AF-A0A5B6VQF2-F1
#
_entry.id   AF-A0A5B6VQF2-F1
#
_cell.length_a   1.000
_cell.length_b   1.000
_cell.length_c   1.000
_cell.angle_alpha   90.00
_cell.angle_beta   90.00
_cell.angle_gamma   90.00
#
_symmetry.space_group_name_H-M   'P 1'
#
loop_
_entity.id
_entity.type
_entity.pdbx_description
1 polymer ?
#
loop_
_entity_poly.entity_id
_entity_poly.type
_entity_poly.pdbx_seq_one_letter_code
_entity_poly.pdbx_strand_id
1 'polypeptide(L)'
;MMKELTPCGPLDKKAIQWLLTLHQIGLDVMRTDRTLVFYEKQENLSKLWDILSVYAWIDTDVGYGQGMSDLCSPMIILLEDEADAFWCFERLMRRLRGNFRCTGNSVGVEKQLSYLAAVTQVIDPKLHHHFETLGGGDYLFAFRMLMVLFRREFSFCDSLYLWEMMWALEYDPDLFSLYEEPGSNITKAVGSNKGKPKSRRPCGKYERENMKTKSSDASLPISVFLVASVLKDKSSKLLHEARGLDDVVKILNDMTGNLDAKKACIGAMKLHKKYLKKAKKT
;
A
#
# COMPACT_ATOMS: atom_id res chain seq x y z
N MET A 1 51.45 8.99 -21.38
CA MET A 1 50.40 8.59 -22.34
C MET A 1 49.10 8.41 -21.56
N MET A 2 48.53 9.52 -21.07
CA MET A 2 47.18 9.57 -20.50
C MET A 2 46.42 10.57 -21.37
N LYS A 3 45.75 10.05 -22.40
CA LYS A 3 44.78 10.79 -23.19
C LYS A 3 43.40 10.22 -22.89
N GLU A 4 42.59 11.08 -22.27
CA GLU A 4 41.16 11.26 -22.54
C GLU A 4 40.30 10.00 -22.72
N LEU A 5 39.63 9.61 -21.64
CA LEU A 5 38.35 8.88 -21.69
C LEU A 5 37.38 9.52 -20.68
N THR A 6 36.96 10.76 -20.94
CA THR A 6 35.68 11.29 -20.42
C THR A 6 34.77 11.56 -21.60
N PRO A 7 33.96 10.59 -22.05
CA PRO A 7 33.17 10.71 -23.27
C PRO A 7 31.77 11.30 -23.06
N CYS A 8 31.49 12.03 -21.98
CA CYS A 8 30.14 12.54 -21.75
C CYS A 8 30.16 13.99 -21.28
N GLY A 9 29.36 14.84 -21.93
CA GLY A 9 29.05 16.18 -21.46
C GLY A 9 28.40 16.17 -20.07
N PRO A 10 27.92 17.33 -19.56
CA PRO A 10 27.23 17.36 -18.27
C PRO A 10 26.08 16.34 -18.27
N LEU A 11 26.07 15.46 -17.26
CA LEU A 11 25.03 14.44 -17.08
C LEU A 11 23.65 15.11 -17.06
N ASP A 12 22.68 14.48 -17.73
CA ASP A 12 21.30 14.95 -17.72
C ASP A 12 20.76 15.04 -16.28
N LYS A 13 19.93 16.05 -16.00
CA LYS A 13 19.33 16.27 -14.67
C LYS A 13 18.58 15.04 -14.18
N LYS A 14 17.90 14.31 -15.08
CA LYS A 14 17.25 13.04 -14.77
C LYS A 14 18.26 11.99 -14.27
N ALA A 15 19.40 11.87 -14.96
CA ALA A 15 20.45 10.94 -14.58
C ALA A 15 21.09 11.28 -13.23
N ILE A 16 21.35 12.56 -12.98
CA ILE A 16 21.87 13.03 -11.69
C ILE A 16 20.89 12.69 -10.57
N GLN A 17 19.60 13.01 -10.74
CA GLN A 17 18.59 12.74 -9.71
C GLN A 17 18.46 11.25 -9.42
N TRP A 18 18.48 10.40 -10.46
CA TRP A 18 18.43 8.96 -10.29
C TRP A 18 19.66 8.41 -9.55
N LEU A 19 20.87 8.86 -9.91
CA LEU A 19 22.11 8.47 -9.22
C LEU A 19 22.08 8.82 -7.72
N LEU A 20 21.52 9.98 -7.36
CA LEU A 20 21.35 10.37 -5.95
C LEU A 20 20.40 9.42 -5.19
N THR A 21 19.38 8.91 -5.88
CA THR A 21 18.42 7.96 -5.30
C THR A 21 19.02 6.58 -5.03
N LEU A 22 20.00 6.14 -5.83
CA LEU A 22 20.63 4.81 -5.69
C LEU A 22 21.23 4.56 -4.31
N HIS A 23 21.77 5.60 -3.67
CA HIS A 23 22.32 5.49 -2.32
C HIS A 23 21.23 5.11 -1.30
N GLN A 24 20.07 5.78 -1.35
CA GLN A 24 18.94 5.47 -0.48
C GLN A 24 18.41 4.07 -0.73
N ILE A 25 18.34 3.62 -1.98
CA ILE A 25 17.96 2.25 -2.34
C ILE A 25 18.92 1.25 -1.68
N GLY A 26 20.23 1.49 -1.78
CA GLY A 26 21.25 0.64 -1.16
C GLY A 26 21.08 0.51 0.36
N LEU A 27 20.84 1.63 1.05
CA LEU A 27 20.56 1.62 2.49
C LEU A 27 19.32 0.79 2.85
N ASP A 28 18.26 0.89 2.05
CA ASP A 28 17.01 0.18 2.27
C ASP A 28 17.10 -1.32 1.96
N VAL A 29 17.79 -1.68 0.89
CA VAL A 29 18.08 -3.08 0.53
C VAL A 29 18.80 -3.78 1.69
N MET A 30 19.82 -3.15 2.27
CA MET A 30 20.62 -3.73 3.34
C MET A 30 19.84 -3.96 4.65
N ARG A 31 18.69 -3.32 4.84
CA ARG A 31 17.81 -3.50 6.01
C ARG A 31 16.55 -4.30 5.73
N THR A 32 16.29 -4.67 4.47
CA THR A 32 15.05 -5.35 4.08
C THR A 32 15.06 -6.81 4.52
N ASP A 33 14.00 -7.22 5.22
CA ASP A 33 13.68 -8.61 5.63
C ASP A 33 14.89 -9.46 6.06
N ARG A 34 15.81 -8.88 6.85
CA ARG A 34 17.10 -9.51 7.22
C ARG A 34 16.98 -10.80 8.05
N THR A 35 15.79 -11.11 8.56
CA THR A 35 15.50 -12.37 9.23
C THR A 35 15.21 -13.52 8.27
N LEU A 36 15.00 -13.25 6.98
CA LEU A 36 14.78 -14.26 5.96
C LEU A 36 16.12 -14.75 5.40
N VAL A 37 16.36 -16.06 5.46
CA VAL A 37 17.55 -16.74 4.92
C VAL A 37 17.80 -16.39 3.44
N PHE A 38 16.74 -16.08 2.70
CA PHE A 38 16.83 -15.62 1.32
C PHE A 38 17.83 -14.45 1.13
N TYR A 39 17.88 -13.50 2.08
CA TYR A 39 18.73 -12.32 1.99
C TYR A 39 20.16 -12.51 2.54
N GLU A 40 20.52 -13.72 2.96
CA GLU A 40 21.91 -14.07 3.28
C GLU A 40 22.78 -14.13 2.01
N LYS A 41 22.16 -14.43 0.86
CA LYS A 41 22.83 -14.44 -0.44
C LYS A 41 22.94 -13.03 -1.01
N GLN A 42 24.17 -12.61 -1.31
CA GLN A 42 24.43 -11.30 -1.92
C GLN A 42 23.71 -11.13 -3.27
N GLU A 43 23.58 -12.20 -4.05
CA GLU A 43 22.86 -12.19 -5.33
C GLU A 43 21.41 -11.71 -5.19
N ASN A 44 20.73 -12.10 -4.11
CA ASN A 44 19.34 -11.71 -3.87
C ASN A 44 19.21 -10.24 -3.43
N LEU A 45 20.21 -9.72 -2.71
CA LEU A 45 20.30 -8.29 -2.41
C LEU A 45 20.55 -7.47 -3.69
N SER A 46 21.42 -7.98 -4.58
CA SER A 46 21.66 -7.34 -5.88
C SER A 46 20.39 -7.29 -6.73
N LYS A 47 19.66 -8.42 -6.86
CA LYS A 47 18.37 -8.45 -7.56
C LYS A 47 17.37 -7.42 -7.01
N LEU A 48 17.27 -7.30 -5.69
CA LEU A 48 16.40 -6.29 -5.05
C LEU A 48 16.83 -4.87 -5.43
N TRP A 49 18.13 -4.59 -5.38
CA TRP A 49 18.68 -3.28 -5.73
C TRP A 49 18.48 -2.96 -7.21
N ASP A 50 18.72 -3.91 -8.11
CA ASP A 50 18.59 -3.75 -9.56
C ASP A 50 17.15 -3.39 -9.95
N ILE A 51 16.16 -4.17 -9.48
CA ILE A 51 14.73 -3.92 -9.76
C ILE A 51 14.29 -2.55 -9.26
N LEU A 52 14.66 -2.18 -8.02
CA LEU A 52 14.31 -0.89 -7.44
C LEU A 52 14.97 0.28 -8.20
N SER A 53 16.21 0.09 -8.63
CA SER A 53 16.97 1.07 -9.41
C SER A 53 16.36 1.28 -10.79
N VAL A 54 16.00 0.20 -11.48
CA VAL A 54 15.32 0.25 -12.79
C VAL A 54 13.94 0.90 -12.66
N TYR A 55 13.16 0.56 -11.62
CA TYR A 55 11.86 1.19 -11.40
C TYR A 55 12.00 2.71 -11.20
N ALA A 56 12.95 3.16 -10.37
CA ALA A 56 13.17 4.57 -10.10
C ALA A 56 13.58 5.37 -11.36
N TRP A 57 14.18 4.69 -12.36
CA TRP A 57 14.48 5.29 -13.67
C TRP A 57 13.24 5.44 -14.56
N ILE A 58 12.31 4.49 -14.46
CA ILE A 58 11.12 4.39 -15.32
C ILE A 58 10.02 5.34 -14.86
N ASP A 59 9.60 5.29 -13.58
CA ASP A 59 8.60 6.21 -13.03
C ASP A 59 9.29 7.34 -12.28
N THR A 60 9.78 8.35 -13.00
CA THR A 60 10.49 9.48 -12.41
C THR A 60 9.62 10.37 -11.52
N ASP A 61 8.30 10.32 -11.68
CA ASP A 61 7.40 11.14 -10.84
C ASP A 61 7.32 10.58 -9.41
N VAL A 62 7.44 9.26 -9.26
CA VAL A 62 7.54 8.60 -7.95
C VAL A 62 8.98 8.41 -7.52
N GLY A 63 9.85 8.02 -8.46
CA GLY A 63 11.22 7.61 -8.20
C GLY A 63 11.27 6.43 -7.24
N TYR A 64 12.02 6.59 -6.15
CA TYR A 64 12.07 5.64 -5.05
C TYR A 64 11.59 6.32 -3.77
N GLY A 65 10.66 5.67 -3.07
CA GLY A 65 10.23 6.04 -1.73
C GLY A 65 10.54 4.92 -0.73
N GLN A 66 10.91 5.33 0.48
CA GLN A 66 11.16 4.40 1.58
C GLN A 66 9.95 3.48 1.79
N GLY A 67 10.21 2.18 1.89
CA GLY A 67 9.19 1.14 1.99
C GLY A 67 8.90 0.42 0.67
N MET A 68 9.36 0.93 -0.47
CA MET A 68 9.26 0.20 -1.75
C MET A 68 10.06 -1.11 -1.76
N SER A 69 11.18 -1.17 -1.01
CA SER A 69 11.94 -2.43 -0.87
C SER A 69 11.13 -3.53 -0.19
N ASP A 70 10.26 -3.16 0.76
CA ASP A 70 9.36 -4.09 1.43
C ASP A 70 8.29 -4.64 0.50
N LEU A 71 7.83 -3.81 -0.45
CA LEU A 71 6.88 -4.22 -1.48
C LEU A 71 7.52 -5.10 -2.56
N CYS A 72 8.78 -4.83 -2.89
CA CYS A 72 9.53 -5.59 -3.89
C CYS A 72 10.05 -6.93 -3.36
N SER A 73 10.34 -7.01 -2.06
CA SER A 73 10.89 -8.21 -1.41
C SER A 73 10.09 -9.49 -1.72
N PRO A 74 8.74 -9.51 -1.56
CA PRO A 74 7.94 -10.65 -1.96
C PRO A 74 8.04 -11.04 -3.45
N MET A 75 8.20 -10.07 -4.35
CA MET A 75 8.27 -10.35 -5.79
C MET A 75 9.52 -11.15 -6.13
N ILE A 76 10.67 -10.77 -5.59
CA ILE A 76 11.94 -11.45 -5.88
C ILE A 76 12.08 -12.79 -5.16
N ILE A 77 11.35 -12.98 -4.06
CA ILE A 77 11.32 -14.26 -3.35
C ILE A 77 10.45 -15.27 -4.09
N LEU A 78 9.35 -14.82 -4.68
CA LEU A 78 8.38 -15.69 -5.36
C LEU A 78 8.73 -15.97 -6.83
N LEU A 79 9.40 -15.04 -7.50
CA LEU A 79 9.68 -15.11 -8.93
C LEU A 79 11.17 -15.32 -9.14
N GLU A 80 11.52 -16.44 -9.78
CA GLU A 80 12.93 -16.79 -10.04
C GLU A 80 13.57 -15.84 -11.05
N ASP A 81 12.80 -15.50 -12.10
CA ASP A 81 13.21 -14.57 -13.15
C ASP A 81 13.09 -13.11 -12.68
N GLU A 82 14.17 -12.37 -12.87
CA GLU A 82 14.28 -10.99 -12.40
C GLU A 82 13.40 -10.03 -13.21
N ALA A 83 13.20 -10.29 -14.50
CA ALA A 83 12.35 -9.46 -15.34
C ALA A 83 10.87 -9.66 -14.98
N ASP A 84 10.44 -10.89 -14.71
CA ASP A 84 9.10 -11.19 -14.19
C ASP A 84 8.88 -10.50 -12.84
N ALA A 85 9.85 -10.58 -11.93
CA ALA A 85 9.80 -9.89 -10.64
C ALA A 85 9.68 -8.37 -10.81
N PHE A 86 10.45 -7.78 -11.73
CA PHE A 86 10.35 -6.36 -12.08
C PHE A 86 8.94 -5.99 -12.57
N TRP A 87 8.38 -6.74 -13.52
CA TRP A 87 7.07 -6.41 -14.09
C TRP A 87 5.94 -6.59 -13.07
N CYS A 88 6.00 -7.62 -12.22
CA CYS A 88 5.06 -7.78 -11.11
C CYS A 88 5.17 -6.63 -10.11
N PHE A 89 6.38 -6.21 -9.76
CA PHE A 89 6.61 -5.05 -8.89
C PHE A 89 6.10 -3.74 -9.50
N GLU A 90 6.39 -3.48 -10.78
CA GLU A 90 5.92 -2.29 -11.48
C GLU A 90 4.38 -2.22 -11.49
N ARG A 91 3.70 -3.35 -11.73
CA ARG A 91 2.23 -3.43 -11.71
C ARG A 91 1.67 -3.22 -10.30
N LEU A 92 2.33 -3.73 -9.27
CA LEU A 92 1.98 -3.43 -7.88
C LEU A 92 2.12 -1.93 -7.60
N MET A 93 3.22 -1.32 -8.04
CA MET A 93 3.46 0.11 -7.87
C MET A 93 2.47 0.98 -8.63
N ARG A 94 1.93 0.56 -9.77
CA ARG A 94 0.82 1.29 -10.42
C ARG A 94 -0.41 1.44 -9.52
N ARG A 95 -0.72 0.41 -8.72
CA ARG A 95 -1.83 0.45 -7.73
C ARG A 95 -1.50 1.36 -6.55
N LEU A 96 -0.24 1.34 -6.11
CA LEU A 96 0.23 2.05 -4.92
C LEU A 96 0.85 3.42 -5.22
N ARG A 97 0.90 3.83 -6.48
CA ARG A 97 1.57 5.05 -6.96
C ARG A 97 1.14 6.27 -6.15
N GLY A 98 -0.15 6.35 -5.83
CA GLY A 98 -0.72 7.43 -5.01
C GLY A 98 -0.12 7.52 -3.62
N ASN A 99 0.22 6.38 -3.00
CA ASN A 99 0.81 6.34 -1.65
C ASN A 99 2.20 6.99 -1.62
N PHE A 100 2.98 6.85 -2.70
CA PHE A 100 4.38 7.29 -2.77
C PHE A 100 4.56 8.66 -3.41
N ARG A 101 3.49 9.31 -3.86
CA ARG A 101 3.58 10.68 -4.38
C ARG A 101 3.69 11.69 -3.25
N CYS A 102 4.77 12.46 -3.26
CA CYS A 102 4.94 13.64 -2.44
C CYS A 102 4.70 14.89 -3.30
N THR A 103 3.44 15.33 -3.42
CA THR A 103 3.14 16.68 -3.88
C THR A 103 3.26 17.63 -2.68
N GLY A 104 3.92 18.78 -2.83
CA GLY A 104 4.42 19.62 -1.72
C GLY A 104 3.51 19.92 -0.53
N ASN A 105 2.18 19.73 -0.64
CA ASN A 105 1.21 19.96 0.43
C ASN A 105 0.43 18.70 0.90
N SER A 106 0.68 17.50 0.36
CA SER A 106 -0.11 16.31 0.70
C SER A 106 0.75 15.05 0.80
N VAL A 107 0.49 14.24 1.82
CA VAL A 107 1.14 12.94 2.00
C VAL A 107 0.34 11.86 1.27
N GLY A 108 0.98 10.94 0.55
CA GLY A 108 0.29 10.07 -0.41
C GLY A 108 -0.83 9.16 0.15
N VAL A 109 -0.81 8.83 1.45
CA VAL A 109 -1.88 8.04 2.11
C VAL A 109 -2.87 8.89 2.92
N GLU A 110 -2.73 10.21 2.95
CA GLU A 110 -3.55 11.13 3.75
C GLU A 110 -5.04 10.92 3.52
N LYS A 111 -5.46 10.79 2.25
CA LYS A 111 -6.85 10.51 1.88
C LYS A 111 -7.36 9.18 2.45
N GLN A 112 -6.51 8.14 2.47
CA GLN A 112 -6.86 6.84 3.05
C GLN A 112 -6.97 6.92 4.58
N LEU A 113 -6.16 7.76 5.23
CA LEU A 113 -6.26 8.03 6.66
C LEU A 113 -7.55 8.79 7.00
N SER A 114 -7.94 9.80 6.21
CA SER A 114 -9.24 10.48 6.38
C SER A 114 -10.41 9.51 6.21
N TYR A 115 -10.33 8.58 5.24
CA TYR A 115 -11.33 7.52 5.08
C TYR A 115 -11.36 6.57 6.27
N LEU A 116 -10.20 6.20 6.81
CA LEU A 116 -10.12 5.39 8.02
C LEU A 116 -10.77 6.09 9.22
N ALA A 117 -10.54 7.38 9.40
CA ALA A 117 -11.18 8.17 10.45
C ALA A 117 -12.71 8.13 10.31
N ALA A 118 -13.23 8.46 9.12
CA ALA A 118 -14.67 8.45 8.83
C ALA A 118 -15.30 7.06 9.02
N VAL A 119 -14.63 6.01 8.54
CA VAL A 119 -15.08 4.61 8.71
C VAL A 119 -15.12 4.24 10.19
N THR A 120 -14.08 4.59 10.95
CA THR A 120 -13.99 4.27 12.38
C THR A 120 -15.05 5.03 13.18
N GLN A 121 -15.29 6.31 12.88
CA GLN A 121 -16.35 7.11 13.48
C GLN A 121 -17.74 6.47 13.31
N VAL A 122 -18.05 5.94 12.13
CA VAL A 122 -19.33 5.28 11.86
C VAL A 122 -19.44 3.89 12.51
N ILE A 123 -18.34 3.12 12.51
CA ILE A 123 -18.34 1.72 12.93
C ILE A 123 -18.18 1.57 14.44
N ASP A 124 -17.29 2.35 15.05
CA ASP A 124 -16.88 2.35 16.45
C ASP A 124 -16.59 3.80 16.93
N PRO A 125 -17.64 4.61 17.15
CA PRO A 125 -17.49 6.02 17.51
C PRO A 125 -16.78 6.23 18.85
N LYS A 126 -16.87 5.25 19.77
CA LYS A 126 -16.18 5.32 21.07
C LYS A 126 -14.66 5.29 20.89
N LEU A 127 -14.18 4.38 20.03
CA LEU A 127 -12.75 4.28 19.72
C LEU A 127 -12.25 5.52 18.97
N HIS A 128 -13.03 6.01 18.00
CA HIS A 128 -12.67 7.23 17.27
C HIS A 128 -12.52 8.43 18.21
N HIS A 129 -13.51 8.68 19.07
CA HIS A 129 -13.48 9.78 20.03
C HIS A 129 -12.30 9.67 21.01
N HIS A 130 -11.96 8.44 21.43
CA HIS A 130 -10.78 8.20 22.26
C HIS A 130 -9.50 8.64 21.54
N PHE A 131 -9.32 8.27 20.27
CA PHE A 131 -8.16 8.73 19.50
C PHE A 131 -8.13 10.24 19.31
N GLU A 132 -9.26 10.90 19.05
CA GLU A 132 -9.32 12.37 18.98
C GLU A 132 -8.86 13.00 20.30
N THR A 133 -9.29 12.46 21.43
CA THR A 133 -8.89 12.93 22.77
C THR A 133 -7.39 12.76 23.01
N LEU A 134 -6.79 11.72 22.44
CA LEU A 134 -5.34 11.48 22.50
C LEU A 134 -4.53 12.32 21.50
N GLY A 135 -5.18 13.15 20.68
CA GLY A 135 -4.54 13.91 19.60
C GLY A 135 -4.22 13.09 18.34
N GLY A 136 -4.79 11.89 18.21
CA GLY A 136 -4.60 10.94 17.11
C GLY A 136 -5.75 10.85 16.11
N GLY A 137 -6.56 11.90 15.98
CA GLY A 137 -7.74 11.92 15.11
C GLY A 137 -7.45 11.82 13.61
N ASP A 138 -6.21 12.06 13.21
CA ASP A 138 -5.70 11.94 11.84
C ASP A 138 -5.17 10.52 11.51
N TYR A 139 -5.09 9.63 12.50
CA TYR A 139 -4.66 8.24 12.37
C TYR A 139 -3.23 8.06 11.82
N LEU A 140 -2.32 9.02 12.01
CA LEU A 140 -0.94 8.91 11.49
C LEU A 140 -0.20 7.65 11.98
N PHE A 141 -0.56 7.07 13.13
CA PHE A 141 -0.03 5.79 13.61
C PHE A 141 -0.32 4.60 12.66
N ALA A 142 -1.33 4.71 11.79
CA ALA A 142 -1.68 3.70 10.79
C ALA A 142 -1.02 3.95 9.42
N PHE A 143 -0.22 5.00 9.28
CA PHE A 143 0.44 5.38 8.03
C PHE A 143 1.14 4.20 7.36
N ARG A 144 2.01 3.51 8.10
CA ARG A 144 2.82 2.40 7.60
C ARG A 144 1.98 1.24 7.09
N MET A 145 0.89 0.90 7.79
CA MET A 145 -0.03 -0.18 7.43
C MET A 145 -0.62 0.01 6.04
N LEU A 146 -0.98 1.26 5.70
CA LEU A 146 -1.52 1.62 4.38
C LEU A 146 -0.42 1.77 3.34
N MET A 147 0.70 2.38 3.74
CA MET A 147 1.81 2.70 2.85
C MET A 147 2.40 1.46 2.17
N VAL A 148 2.65 0.41 2.95
CA VAL A 148 3.29 -0.84 2.49
C VAL A 148 2.38 -2.06 2.63
N LEU A 149 1.06 -1.85 2.56
CA LEU A 149 0.03 -2.92 2.58
C LEU A 149 0.25 -3.97 3.67
N PHE A 150 0.46 -3.50 4.90
CA PHE A 150 0.72 -4.29 6.10
C PHE A 150 1.96 -5.21 6.07
N ARG A 151 2.88 -5.02 5.12
CA ARG A 151 4.10 -5.86 5.04
C ARG A 151 4.93 -5.82 6.32
N ARG A 152 4.79 -4.79 7.16
CA ARG A 152 5.55 -4.69 8.41
C ARG A 152 4.76 -5.17 9.63
N GLU A 153 3.53 -5.64 9.44
CA GLU A 153 2.60 -5.98 10.51
C GLU A 153 2.24 -7.47 10.49
N PHE A 154 2.27 -8.10 9.32
CA PHE A 154 2.06 -9.54 9.16
C PHE A 154 3.39 -10.30 8.99
N SER A 155 3.34 -11.60 9.30
CA SER A 155 4.37 -12.54 8.87
C SER A 155 4.51 -12.50 7.34
N PHE A 156 5.63 -13.02 6.81
CA PHE A 156 5.84 -13.03 5.36
C PHE A 156 4.72 -13.80 4.64
N CYS A 157 4.40 -15.02 5.11
CA CYS A 157 3.34 -15.85 4.53
C CYS A 157 1.95 -15.20 4.67
N ASP A 158 1.64 -14.61 5.83
CA ASP A 158 0.37 -13.91 6.01
C ASP A 158 0.25 -12.66 5.12
N SER A 159 1.37 -11.97 4.86
CA SER A 159 1.40 -10.83 3.94
C SER A 159 1.03 -11.27 2.52
N LEU A 160 1.61 -12.37 2.05
CA LEU A 160 1.28 -12.94 0.74
C LEU A 160 -0.20 -13.31 0.64
N TYR A 161 -0.69 -14.06 1.63
CA TYR A 161 -2.11 -14.46 1.70
C TYR A 161 -3.04 -13.23 1.73
N LEU A 162 -2.68 -12.20 2.49
CA LEU A 162 -3.42 -10.96 2.57
C LEU A 162 -3.50 -10.27 1.20
N TRP A 163 -2.37 -10.17 0.50
CA TRP A 163 -2.31 -9.49 -0.80
C TRP A 163 -3.11 -10.22 -1.87
N GLU A 164 -3.00 -11.55 -1.95
CA GLU A 164 -3.82 -12.36 -2.85
C GLU A 164 -5.32 -12.16 -2.59
N MET A 165 -5.72 -12.15 -1.32
CA MET A 165 -7.11 -11.89 -0.93
C MET A 165 -7.55 -10.48 -1.29
N MET A 166 -6.74 -9.46 -1.03
CA MET A 166 -7.05 -8.08 -1.39
C MET A 166 -7.24 -7.93 -2.90
N TRP A 167 -6.31 -8.45 -3.71
CA TRP A 167 -6.39 -8.36 -5.16
C TRP A 167 -7.58 -9.14 -5.73
N ALA A 168 -7.91 -10.30 -5.17
CA ALA A 168 -9.09 -11.07 -5.58
C ALA A 168 -10.41 -10.37 -5.18
N LEU A 169 -10.45 -9.71 -4.03
CA LEU A 169 -11.62 -8.96 -3.56
C LEU A 169 -11.90 -7.73 -4.43
N GLU A 170 -10.85 -6.99 -4.79
CA GLU A 170 -10.89 -5.77 -5.60
C GLU A 170 -10.80 -6.03 -7.11
N TYR A 171 -10.87 -7.29 -7.55
CA TYR A 171 -10.74 -7.62 -8.96
C TYR A 171 -11.88 -6.99 -9.79
N ASP A 172 -11.51 -6.09 -10.70
CA ASP A 172 -12.37 -5.56 -11.77
C ASP A 172 -11.87 -6.11 -13.13
N PRO A 173 -12.71 -6.82 -13.91
CA PRO A 173 -12.35 -7.31 -15.24
C PRO A 173 -11.87 -6.22 -16.20
N ASP A 174 -12.32 -4.99 -16.03
CA ASP A 174 -11.93 -3.88 -16.90
C ASP A 174 -10.66 -3.16 -16.42
N LEU A 175 -10.14 -3.54 -15.25
CA LEU A 175 -8.86 -3.06 -14.74
C LEU A 175 -7.72 -3.46 -15.68
N PHE A 176 -7.88 -4.57 -16.43
CA PHE A 176 -6.91 -5.02 -17.42
C PHE A 176 -6.62 -3.95 -18.48
N SER A 177 -7.65 -3.26 -18.96
CA SER A 177 -7.49 -2.17 -19.94
C SER A 177 -6.71 -0.98 -19.38
N LEU A 178 -6.71 -0.78 -18.06
CA LEU A 178 -5.91 0.24 -17.39
C LEU A 178 -4.41 -0.08 -17.42
N TYR A 179 -4.05 -1.37 -17.50
CA TYR A 179 -2.66 -1.81 -17.48
C TYR A 179 -1.97 -1.72 -18.85
N GLU A 180 -2.73 -1.71 -19.95
CA GLU A 180 -2.18 -1.57 -21.31
C GLU A 180 -2.00 -0.11 -21.78
N GLU A 181 -2.66 0.86 -21.13
CA GLU A 181 -2.50 2.28 -21.47
C GLU A 181 -1.10 2.82 -21.07
N PRO A 182 -0.36 3.48 -21.97
CA PRO A 182 0.97 4.00 -21.66
C PRO A 182 0.93 5.14 -20.62
N GLY A 183 1.46 4.87 -19.42
CA GLY A 183 2.19 5.76 -18.49
C GLY A 183 1.65 7.11 -18.01
N SER A 184 0.98 7.93 -18.84
CA SER A 184 0.76 9.35 -18.56
C SER A 184 -0.69 9.75 -18.23
N ASN A 185 -1.68 8.91 -18.53
CA ASN A 185 -3.11 9.26 -18.36
C ASN A 185 -3.84 8.55 -17.21
N ILE A 186 -3.13 7.74 -16.40
CA ILE A 186 -3.75 6.87 -15.37
C ILE A 186 -4.51 7.69 -14.29
N THR A 187 -4.09 8.93 -14.02
CA THR A 187 -4.78 9.82 -13.05
C THR A 187 -6.19 10.23 -13.48
N LYS A 188 -6.52 10.15 -14.79
CA LYS A 188 -7.86 10.51 -15.31
C LYS A 188 -8.84 9.32 -15.31
N ALA A 189 -8.34 8.09 -15.28
CA ALA A 189 -9.18 6.90 -15.38
C ALA A 189 -9.81 6.46 -14.04
N VAL A 190 -9.19 6.82 -12.91
CA VAL A 190 -9.72 6.52 -11.55
C VAL A 190 -10.99 7.34 -11.23
N GLY A 191 -11.34 8.33 -12.05
CA GLY A 191 -12.54 9.17 -11.87
C GLY A 191 -13.51 9.23 -13.06
N SER A 192 -13.22 8.54 -14.18
CA SER A 192 -14.09 8.63 -15.36
C SER A 192 -15.13 7.51 -15.34
N ASN A 193 -16.29 7.81 -14.73
CA ASN A 193 -17.54 7.09 -14.94
C ASN A 193 -18.01 7.25 -16.40
N LYS A 194 -17.28 6.68 -17.38
CA LYS A 194 -17.84 6.43 -18.70
C LYS A 194 -18.73 5.20 -18.56
N GLY A 195 -20.04 5.41 -18.70
CA GLY A 195 -21.09 4.42 -18.46
C GLY A 195 -20.73 3.05 -19.03
N LYS A 196 -20.59 2.05 -18.16
CA LYS A 196 -20.24 0.69 -18.57
C LYS A 196 -21.48 -0.19 -18.65
N PRO A 197 -21.60 -1.00 -19.72
CA PRO A 197 -22.69 -1.95 -19.89
C PRO A 197 -22.60 -3.03 -18.80
N LYS A 198 -23.75 -3.54 -18.37
CA LYS A 198 -23.86 -4.65 -17.40
C LYS A 198 -23.26 -5.93 -17.99
N SER A 199 -21.95 -6.05 -17.95
CA SER A 199 -21.26 -7.28 -18.32
C SER A 199 -21.34 -8.25 -17.14
N ARG A 200 -21.90 -9.45 -17.36
CA ARG A 200 -21.91 -10.60 -16.43
C ARG A 200 -20.49 -11.18 -16.19
N ARG A 201 -19.43 -10.38 -16.25
CA ARG A 201 -18.05 -10.85 -16.04
C ARG A 201 -17.79 -11.09 -14.54
N PRO A 202 -16.94 -12.06 -14.19
CA PRO A 202 -16.63 -12.36 -12.80
C PRO A 202 -15.87 -11.19 -12.16
N CYS A 203 -16.53 -10.38 -11.34
CA CYS A 203 -15.89 -9.37 -10.49
C CYS A 203 -15.67 -9.88 -9.06
N GLY A 204 -14.65 -9.35 -8.41
CA GLY A 204 -14.29 -9.60 -7.02
C GLY A 204 -15.46 -9.30 -6.09
N LYS A 205 -15.55 -10.03 -4.97
CA LYS A 205 -16.71 -9.96 -4.07
C LYS A 205 -16.90 -8.57 -3.46
N TYR A 206 -15.79 -7.90 -3.11
CA TYR A 206 -15.81 -6.55 -2.57
C TYR A 206 -16.27 -5.56 -3.64
N GLU A 207 -15.66 -5.63 -4.82
CA GLU A 207 -16.00 -4.78 -5.95
C GLU A 207 -17.47 -4.91 -6.36
N ARG A 208 -17.99 -6.14 -6.37
CA ARG A 208 -19.41 -6.41 -6.64
C ARG A 208 -20.35 -5.77 -5.62
N GLU A 209 -19.95 -5.72 -4.35
CA GLU A 209 -20.75 -5.10 -3.29
C GLU A 209 -20.76 -3.57 -3.47
N ASN A 210 -19.62 -2.97 -3.83
CA ASN A 210 -19.49 -1.54 -4.15
C ASN A 210 -20.36 -1.13 -5.35
N MET A 211 -20.29 -1.88 -6.46
CA MET A 211 -21.08 -1.58 -7.66
C MET A 211 -22.60 -1.60 -7.43
N LYS A 212 -23.08 -2.38 -6.45
CA LYS A 212 -24.51 -2.44 -6.08
C LYS A 212 -24.97 -1.24 -5.27
N THR A 213 -24.06 -0.58 -4.56
CA THR A 213 -24.33 0.59 -3.75
C THR A 213 -23.86 1.83 -4.50
N LYS A 214 -24.72 2.37 -5.38
CA LYS A 214 -24.47 3.63 -6.13
C LYS A 214 -24.46 4.86 -5.20
N SER A 215 -23.56 4.92 -4.22
CA SER A 215 -23.26 6.18 -3.50
C SER A 215 -22.05 6.84 -4.18
N SER A 216 -22.11 8.18 -4.28
CA SER A 216 -21.06 9.02 -4.87
C SER A 216 -19.77 9.07 -4.05
N ASP A 217 -19.78 8.57 -2.81
CA ASP A 217 -18.56 8.30 -2.06
C ASP A 217 -17.81 7.18 -2.77
N ALA A 218 -16.73 7.57 -3.45
CA ALA A 218 -15.80 6.68 -4.11
C ALA A 218 -15.62 5.40 -3.29
N SER A 219 -15.80 4.24 -3.93
CA SER A 219 -15.60 2.94 -3.29
C SER A 219 -14.27 2.96 -2.54
N LEU A 220 -14.34 2.95 -1.20
CA LEU A 220 -13.15 3.01 -0.36
C LEU A 220 -12.32 1.74 -0.64
N PRO A 221 -10.98 1.79 -0.55
CA PRO A 221 -10.17 0.60 -0.77
C PRO A 221 -10.34 -0.40 0.40
N ILE A 222 -10.21 -1.70 0.13
CA ILE A 222 -10.35 -2.72 1.20
C ILE A 222 -9.26 -2.55 2.28
N SER A 223 -8.11 -1.97 1.93
CA SER A 223 -7.01 -1.64 2.85
C SER A 223 -7.49 -0.81 4.06
N VAL A 224 -8.38 0.17 3.84
CA VAL A 224 -8.94 1.00 4.92
C VAL A 224 -9.76 0.15 5.89
N PHE A 225 -10.57 -0.78 5.37
CA PHE A 225 -11.37 -1.69 6.22
C PHE A 225 -10.51 -2.75 6.91
N LEU A 226 -9.38 -3.14 6.33
CA LEU A 226 -8.40 -3.99 6.99
C LEU A 226 -7.80 -3.29 8.20
N VAL A 227 -7.39 -2.02 8.06
CA VAL A 227 -6.87 -1.25 9.21
C VAL A 227 -7.94 -1.11 10.27
N ALA A 228 -9.16 -0.72 9.90
CA ALA A 228 -10.28 -0.63 10.82
C ALA A 228 -10.56 -1.97 11.53
N SER A 229 -10.38 -3.10 10.84
CA SER A 229 -10.55 -4.44 11.43
C SER A 229 -9.49 -4.74 12.48
N VAL A 230 -8.22 -4.40 12.22
CA VAL A 230 -7.12 -4.59 13.17
C VAL A 230 -7.33 -3.70 14.41
N LEU A 231 -7.66 -2.42 14.20
CA LEU A 231 -7.96 -1.49 15.30
C LEU A 231 -9.14 -1.98 16.15
N LYS A 232 -10.18 -2.49 15.48
CA LYS A 232 -11.35 -3.01 16.18
C LYS A 232 -11.04 -4.27 17.01
N ASP A 233 -10.22 -5.18 16.51
CA ASP A 233 -9.79 -6.37 17.28
C ASP A 233 -9.12 -5.96 18.60
N LYS A 234 -8.45 -4.81 18.63
CA LYS A 234 -7.79 -4.25 19.82
C LYS A 234 -8.54 -3.11 20.49
N SER A 235 -9.78 -2.83 20.09
CA SER A 235 -10.55 -1.69 20.60
C SER A 235 -10.60 -1.66 22.13
N SER A 236 -10.85 -2.81 22.78
CA SER A 236 -10.84 -2.93 24.24
C SER A 236 -9.49 -2.52 24.85
N LYS A 237 -8.38 -3.08 24.35
CA LYS A 237 -7.03 -2.80 24.84
C LYS A 237 -6.67 -1.32 24.64
N LEU A 238 -6.97 -0.77 23.48
CA LEU A 238 -6.71 0.63 23.13
C LEU A 238 -7.48 1.60 24.02
N LEU A 239 -8.76 1.32 24.31
CA LEU A 239 -9.58 2.14 25.19
C LEU A 239 -9.09 2.10 26.65
N HIS A 240 -8.67 0.93 27.13
CA HIS A 240 -8.30 0.75 28.53
C HIS A 240 -6.86 1.14 28.83
N GLU A 241 -5.91 0.88 27.93
CA GLU A 241 -4.48 1.03 28.20
C GLU A 241 -3.88 2.29 27.57
N ALA A 242 -4.38 2.77 26.42
CA ALA A 242 -3.78 3.93 25.77
C ALA A 242 -4.14 5.23 26.50
N ARG A 243 -3.11 6.00 26.87
CA ARG A 243 -3.22 7.33 27.48
C ARG A 243 -2.53 8.42 26.65
N GLY A 244 -1.76 8.02 25.63
CA GLY A 244 -1.22 8.89 24.59
C GLY A 244 -1.01 8.14 23.28
N LEU A 245 -0.57 8.87 22.25
CA LEU A 245 -0.24 8.30 20.94
C LEU A 245 0.89 7.27 21.00
N ASP A 246 1.87 7.46 21.87
CA ASP A 246 2.97 6.51 22.05
C ASP A 246 2.47 5.14 22.52
N ASP A 247 1.46 5.12 23.41
CA ASP A 247 0.84 3.87 23.85
C ASP A 247 0.08 3.20 22.71
N VAL A 248 -0.63 3.98 21.87
CA VAL A 248 -1.30 3.45 20.68
C VAL A 248 -0.27 2.79 19.77
N VAL A 249 0.82 3.48 19.43
CA VAL A 249 1.88 2.95 18.57
C VAL A 249 2.52 1.71 19.20
N LYS A 250 2.79 1.72 20.51
CA LYS A 250 3.33 0.56 21.23
C LYS A 250 2.40 -0.64 21.17
N ILE A 251 1.11 -0.47 21.50
CA ILE A 251 0.10 -1.53 21.43
C ILE A 251 0.01 -2.10 20.01
N LEU A 252 0.08 -1.24 18.99
CA LEU A 252 0.05 -1.68 17.59
C LEU A 252 1.33 -2.43 17.20
N ASN A 253 2.50 -1.97 17.63
CA ASN A 253 3.78 -2.60 17.35
C ASN A 253 3.93 -3.97 18.02
N ASP A 254 3.43 -4.13 19.25
CA ASP A 254 3.46 -5.40 20.00
C ASP A 254 2.70 -6.54 19.29
N MET A 255 1.80 -6.21 18.35
CA MET A 255 1.09 -7.20 17.54
C MET A 255 1.83 -7.64 16.29
N THR A 256 2.87 -6.93 15.91
CA THR A 256 3.59 -7.14 14.64
C THR A 256 4.05 -8.59 14.54
N GLY A 257 3.74 -9.24 13.41
CA GLY A 257 4.07 -10.63 13.13
C GLY A 257 3.08 -11.66 13.68
N ASN A 258 2.13 -11.27 14.54
CA ASN A 258 1.16 -12.16 15.19
C ASN A 258 -0.29 -11.94 14.73
N LEU A 259 -0.48 -11.20 13.65
CA LEU A 259 -1.80 -10.97 13.06
C LEU A 259 -2.18 -12.12 12.12
N ASP A 260 -3.43 -12.58 12.21
CA ASP A 260 -4.00 -13.57 11.29
C ASP A 260 -4.66 -12.87 10.10
N ALA A 261 -4.10 -13.05 8.89
CA ALA A 261 -4.56 -12.37 7.70
C ALA A 261 -6.00 -12.74 7.32
N LYS A 262 -6.40 -14.00 7.50
CA LYS A 262 -7.75 -14.48 7.20
C LYS A 262 -8.78 -13.85 8.13
N LYS A 263 -8.50 -13.78 9.43
CA LYS A 263 -9.33 -13.14 10.44
C LYS A 263 -9.48 -11.65 10.13
N ALA A 264 -8.38 -10.97 9.79
CA ALA A 264 -8.40 -9.56 9.39
C ALA A 264 -9.27 -9.32 8.15
N CYS A 265 -9.12 -10.13 7.09
CA CYS A 265 -9.94 -10.06 5.88
C CYS A 265 -11.43 -10.28 6.15
N ILE A 266 -11.79 -11.30 6.94
CA ILE A 266 -13.18 -11.57 7.31
C ILE A 266 -13.76 -10.39 8.11
N GLY A 267 -12.98 -9.84 9.04
CA GLY A 267 -13.36 -8.66 9.82
C GLY A 267 -13.59 -7.45 8.92
N ALA A 268 -12.66 -7.14 8.01
CA ALA A 268 -12.76 -6.06 7.04
C ALA A 268 -14.04 -6.15 6.20
N MET A 269 -14.35 -7.32 5.65
CA MET A 269 -15.58 -7.54 4.88
C MET A 269 -16.86 -7.35 5.71
N LYS A 270 -16.86 -7.75 6.98
CA LYS A 270 -17.98 -7.51 7.91
C LYS A 270 -18.13 -6.02 8.21
N LEU A 271 -17.01 -5.33 8.42
CA LEU A 271 -16.98 -3.89 8.67
C LEU A 271 -17.48 -3.08 7.48
N HIS A 272 -17.03 -3.43 6.28
CA HIS A 272 -17.51 -2.83 5.05
C HIS A 272 -19.05 -2.91 4.92
N LYS A 273 -19.62 -4.10 5.11
CA LYS A 273 -21.09 -4.28 5.09
C LYS A 273 -21.79 -3.46 6.15
N LYS A 274 -21.22 -3.36 7.36
CA LYS A 274 -21.77 -2.56 8.46
C LYS A 274 -21.73 -1.08 8.09
N TYR A 275 -20.63 -0.61 7.51
CA TYR A 275 -20.45 0.76 7.07
C TYR A 275 -21.47 1.14 6.00
N LEU A 276 -21.58 0.36 4.91
CA LEU A 276 -22.55 0.63 3.84
C LEU A 276 -24.00 0.69 4.35
N LYS A 277 -24.36 -0.12 5.36
CA LYS A 277 -25.71 -0.10 5.96
C LYS A 277 -25.96 1.15 6.80
N LYS A 278 -24.94 1.68 7.47
CA LYS A 278 -25.05 2.87 8.32
C LYS A 278 -24.95 4.15 7.52
N ALA A 279 -24.02 4.22 6.56
CA ALA A 279 -23.85 5.37 5.67
C ALA A 279 -25.15 5.69 4.90
N LYS A 280 -25.91 4.67 4.48
CA LYS A 280 -27.23 4.86 3.83
C LYS A 280 -28.34 5.43 4.74
N LYS A 281 -28.15 5.44 6.05
CA LYS A 281 -29.13 5.92 7.04
C LYS A 281 -28.82 7.33 7.56
N THR A 282 -27.71 7.90 7.09
CA THR A 282 -27.21 9.22 7.47
C THR A 282 -27.44 10.14 6.28
#